data_AF-A0A423VFK2-F1
#
_entry.id   AF-A0A423VFK2-F1
#
_cell.length_a   1.000
_cell.length_b   1.000
_cell.length_c   1.000
_cell.angle_alpha   90.00
_cell.angle_beta   90.00
_cell.angle_gamma   90.00
#
_symmetry.space_group_name_H-M   'P 1'
#
loop_
_entity.id
_entity.type
_entity.pdbx_description
1 polymer ?
#
loop_
_entity_poly.entity_id
_entity_poly.type
_entity_poly.pdbx_seq_one_letter_code
_entity_poly.pdbx_strand_id
1 'polypeptide(L)'
;MSYLSGSAYHERNRIHALKVLVVDNDGADIGEAVKKAYSTLHANTYVSLEWSDSMHDYGNEAAAREAVCNARYWGAVYIHSGATDRLDSVINGTDTPSDRAGEYDATNAITYVYNAVRWPSIASLISADMQTLVVASRNVNSSNSAAVSAYVNPISATADIIQPTNQGSDGFYTTVNMLIPQLVAVFINIILNMAMMTENIFRDMRIRDVWAIRFVTGKIYAIFAGLAVAEYIWAFRED
;
A
#
# COMPACT_ATOMS: atom_id res chain seq x y z
N MET A 1 -19.83 -9.90 0.32
CA MET A 1 -19.71 -8.44 0.16
C MET A 1 -19.59 -7.76 1.51
N SER A 2 -20.57 -7.90 2.41
CA SER A 2 -20.52 -7.37 3.78
C SER A 2 -19.24 -7.67 4.57
N TYR A 3 -18.76 -8.91 4.58
CA TYR A 3 -17.51 -9.26 5.28
C TYR A 3 -16.28 -8.57 4.68
N LEU A 4 -16.15 -8.53 3.35
CA LEU A 4 -14.99 -7.93 2.69
C LEU A 4 -14.97 -6.41 2.91
N SER A 5 -16.10 -5.74 2.66
CA SER A 5 -16.24 -4.30 2.91
C SER A 5 -16.10 -3.95 4.40
N GLY A 6 -16.68 -4.75 5.30
CA GLY A 6 -16.55 -4.55 6.75
C GLY A 6 -15.14 -4.83 7.27
N SER A 7 -14.42 -5.78 6.68
CA SER A 7 -13.02 -6.06 7.06
C SER A 7 -12.08 -4.91 6.70
N ALA A 8 -12.39 -4.17 5.63
CA ALA A 8 -11.62 -3.01 5.19
C ALA A 8 -12.15 -1.67 5.74
N TYR A 9 -13.35 -1.65 6.31
CA TYR A 9 -13.92 -0.46 6.94
C TYR A 9 -13.08 0.00 8.14
N HIS A 10 -12.73 1.27 8.21
CA HIS A 10 -11.79 1.82 9.19
C HIS A 10 -10.42 1.11 9.17
N GLU A 11 -9.98 0.58 8.04
CA GLU A 11 -8.62 0.02 7.90
C GLU A 11 -7.57 1.10 8.21
N ARG A 12 -7.79 2.35 7.76
CA ARG A 12 -6.94 3.50 8.10
C ARG A 12 -6.81 3.72 9.60
N ASN A 13 -7.90 3.63 10.38
CA ASN A 13 -7.86 3.83 11.84
C ASN A 13 -7.22 2.66 12.60
N ARG A 14 -7.01 1.51 11.96
CA ARG A 14 -6.41 0.31 12.55
C ARG A 14 -4.98 0.09 12.08
N ILE A 15 -4.48 0.94 11.19
CA ILE A 15 -3.16 0.79 10.58
C ILE A 15 -2.01 0.92 11.59
N HIS A 16 -2.23 1.60 12.71
CA HIS A 16 -1.26 1.68 13.80
C HIS A 16 -0.90 0.29 14.40
N ALA A 17 -1.74 -0.73 14.21
CA ALA A 17 -1.40 -2.11 14.61
C ALA A 17 -0.33 -2.75 13.69
N LEU A 18 -0.09 -2.18 12.51
CA LEU A 18 0.95 -2.62 11.59
C LEU A 18 2.29 -2.07 12.07
N LYS A 19 3.22 -2.99 12.34
CA LYS A 19 4.59 -2.70 12.75
C LYS A 19 5.52 -2.66 11.55
N VAL A 20 6.22 -1.56 11.41
CA VAL A 20 7.28 -1.35 10.41
C VAL A 20 8.61 -1.21 11.16
N LEU A 21 9.58 -2.03 10.78
CA LEU A 21 10.92 -2.00 11.38
C LEU A 21 11.68 -0.76 10.92
N VAL A 22 12.39 -0.07 11.80
CA VAL A 22 13.33 1.00 11.44
C VAL A 22 14.72 0.59 11.88
N VAL A 23 15.65 0.49 10.93
CA VAL A 23 17.05 0.22 11.15
C VAL A 23 17.83 1.49 10.85
N ASP A 24 18.38 2.09 11.89
CA ASP A 24 19.25 3.25 11.78
C ASP A 24 20.71 2.80 11.89
N ASN A 25 21.38 2.71 10.74
CA ASN A 25 22.80 2.37 10.69
C ASN A 25 23.72 3.60 10.63
N ASP A 26 23.14 4.80 10.57
CA ASP A 26 23.87 6.06 10.50
C ASP A 26 24.05 6.64 11.91
N GLY A 27 23.02 6.53 12.76
CA GLY A 27 23.05 6.99 14.15
C GLY A 27 23.21 8.50 14.29
N ALA A 28 22.95 9.25 13.22
CA ALA A 28 23.25 10.67 13.07
C ALA A 28 21.99 11.47 12.65
N ASP A 29 22.16 12.71 12.20
CA ASP A 29 21.09 13.71 12.00
C ASP A 29 19.93 13.21 11.11
N ILE A 30 20.19 12.35 10.12
CA ILE A 30 19.13 11.76 9.28
C ILE A 30 18.23 10.83 10.09
N GLY A 31 18.79 10.01 10.99
CA GLY A 31 18.02 9.15 11.90
C GLY A 31 17.17 9.97 12.87
N GLU A 32 17.73 11.06 13.40
CA GLU A 32 16.98 11.99 14.26
C GLU A 32 15.86 12.72 13.49
N ALA A 33 16.10 13.12 12.24
CA ALA A 33 15.09 13.73 11.38
C ALA A 33 13.93 12.77 11.10
N VAL A 34 14.19 11.49 10.84
CA VAL A 34 13.14 10.46 10.69
C VAL A 34 12.38 10.26 12.00
N LYS A 35 13.07 10.26 13.15
CA LYS A 35 12.43 10.13 14.47
C LYS A 35 11.51 11.31 14.80
N LYS A 36 11.93 12.52 14.46
CA LYS A 36 11.14 13.76 14.60
C LYS A 36 9.97 13.82 13.62
N ALA A 37 10.17 13.36 12.39
CA ALA A 37 9.10 13.22 11.42
C ALA A 37 8.03 12.25 11.93
N TYR A 38 8.46 11.11 12.47
CA TYR A 38 7.55 10.13 13.06
C TYR A 38 6.79 10.68 14.26
N SER A 39 7.42 11.43 15.17
CA SER A 39 6.70 12.01 16.32
C SER A 39 5.58 12.97 15.91
N THR A 40 5.69 13.59 14.74
CA THR A 40 4.67 14.47 14.16
C THR A 40 3.57 13.69 13.45
N LEU A 41 3.93 12.58 12.79
CA LEU A 41 3.00 11.72 12.04
C LEU A 41 2.31 10.66 12.90
N HIS A 42 2.80 10.42 14.12
CA HIS A 42 2.28 9.40 15.02
C HIS A 42 0.82 9.66 15.37
N ALA A 43 -0.05 8.85 14.78
CA ALA A 43 -1.49 8.88 14.96
C ALA A 43 -2.07 7.47 14.76
N ASN A 44 -3.31 7.26 15.19
CA ASN A 44 -4.02 5.99 14.95
C ASN A 44 -4.20 5.67 13.46
N THR A 45 -4.03 6.68 12.60
CA THR A 45 -4.13 6.64 11.13
C THR A 45 -2.80 6.44 10.42
N TYR A 46 -1.75 6.10 11.16
CA TYR A 46 -0.38 5.92 10.64
C TYR A 46 0.25 4.64 11.20
N VAL A 47 1.11 3.99 10.42
CA VAL A 47 1.81 2.75 10.85
C VAL A 47 2.67 2.97 12.10
N SER A 48 2.78 1.94 12.95
CA SER A 48 3.70 1.99 14.09
C SER A 48 5.13 1.68 13.63
N LEU A 49 6.07 2.59 13.90
CA LEU A 49 7.49 2.37 13.69
C LEU A 49 8.13 1.73 14.92
N GLU A 50 8.81 0.60 14.73
CA GLU A 50 9.58 -0.10 15.76
C GLU A 50 11.08 0.04 15.46
N TRP A 51 11.80 0.73 16.33
CA TRP A 51 13.23 0.98 16.16
C TRP A 51 14.02 -0.25 16.59
N SER A 52 14.92 -0.74 15.73
CA SER A 52 15.80 -1.84 16.10
C SER A 52 16.88 -1.33 17.05
N ASP A 53 16.86 -1.78 18.31
CA ASP A 53 17.93 -1.48 19.27
C ASP A 53 19.22 -2.27 18.96
N SER A 54 19.14 -3.30 18.11
CA SER A 54 20.22 -4.23 17.79
C SER A 54 20.66 -4.13 16.31
N MET A 55 21.69 -3.33 16.04
CA MET A 55 22.47 -3.43 14.78
C MET A 55 22.94 -4.87 14.51
N HIS A 56 23.06 -5.72 15.54
CA HIS A 56 23.47 -7.11 15.39
C HIS A 56 22.42 -8.00 14.69
N ASP A 57 21.12 -7.73 14.90
CA ASP A 57 20.04 -8.58 14.36
C ASP A 57 19.57 -8.12 12.98
N TYR A 58 19.67 -6.82 12.69
CA TYR A 58 19.13 -6.21 11.46
C TYR A 58 20.09 -5.25 10.74
N GLY A 59 21.37 -5.20 11.12
CA GLY A 59 22.34 -4.24 10.59
C GLY A 59 22.69 -4.39 9.10
N ASN A 60 22.11 -5.37 8.40
CA ASN A 60 22.22 -5.49 6.95
C ASN A 60 20.83 -5.38 6.31
N GLU A 61 20.75 -4.69 5.17
CA GLU A 61 19.51 -4.52 4.39
C GLU A 61 18.84 -5.88 4.07
N ALA A 62 19.64 -6.90 3.77
CA ALA A 62 19.16 -8.25 3.52
C ALA A 62 18.43 -8.87 4.74
N ALA A 63 18.88 -8.57 5.97
CA ALA A 63 18.25 -9.07 7.19
C ALA A 63 16.92 -8.35 7.45
N ALA A 64 16.86 -7.03 7.20
CA ALA A 64 15.61 -6.27 7.26
C ALA A 64 14.60 -6.79 6.21
N ARG A 65 15.05 -7.06 4.98
CA ARG A 65 14.24 -7.65 3.91
C ARG A 65 13.73 -9.04 4.28
N GLU A 66 14.57 -9.89 4.86
CA GLU A 66 14.18 -11.22 5.34
C GLU A 66 13.12 -11.14 6.45
N ALA A 67 13.22 -10.16 7.35
CA ALA A 67 12.22 -9.95 8.40
C ALA A 67 10.83 -9.60 7.84
N VAL A 68 10.78 -8.80 6.77
CA VAL A 68 9.54 -8.47 6.04
C VAL A 68 9.02 -9.71 5.28
N CYS A 69 9.90 -10.46 4.61
CA CYS A 69 9.54 -11.72 3.95
C CYS A 69 8.90 -12.72 4.93
N ASN A 70 9.48 -12.85 6.12
CA ASN A 70 9.05 -13.79 7.16
C ASN A 70 7.85 -13.33 8.00
N ALA A 71 7.15 -12.25 7.64
CA ALA A 71 5.99 -11.71 8.36
C ALA A 71 6.26 -11.13 9.74
N ARG A 72 7.51 -10.96 10.16
CA ARG A 72 7.79 -10.38 11.48
C ARG A 72 7.39 -8.91 11.52
N TYR A 73 7.58 -8.24 10.39
CA TYR A 73 7.18 -6.85 10.16
C TYR A 73 6.44 -6.73 8.83
N TRP A 74 5.61 -5.70 8.73
CA TRP A 74 4.83 -5.40 7.53
C TRP A 74 5.61 -4.61 6.48
N GLY A 75 6.64 -3.91 6.93
CA GLY A 75 7.64 -3.23 6.11
C GLY A 75 8.89 -2.96 6.94
N ALA A 76 9.92 -2.43 6.28
CA ALA A 76 11.13 -1.95 6.94
C ALA A 76 11.58 -0.63 6.32
N VAL A 77 12.18 0.23 7.13
CA VAL A 77 12.92 1.42 6.72
C VAL A 77 14.35 1.21 7.16
N TYR A 78 15.26 1.34 6.22
CA TYR A 78 16.69 1.13 6.40
C TYR A 78 17.40 2.44 6.06
N ILE A 79 18.07 3.02 7.04
CA ILE A 79 18.88 4.22 6.87
C ILE A 79 20.31 3.75 6.62
N HIS A 80 20.90 4.15 5.49
CA HIS A 80 22.24 3.72 5.11
C HIS A 80 23.31 4.36 6.01
N SER A 81 24.35 3.61 6.36
CA SER A 81 25.51 4.14 7.10
C SER A 81 26.25 5.21 6.29
N GLY A 82 26.64 6.32 6.93
CA GLY A 82 27.32 7.44 6.29
C GLY A 82 26.39 8.29 5.42
N ALA A 83 25.08 8.19 5.60
CA ALA A 83 24.13 9.02 4.88
C ALA A 83 24.23 10.49 5.31
N THR A 84 24.38 10.74 6.61
CA THR A 84 24.58 12.10 7.15
C THR A 84 25.92 12.67 6.71
N ASP A 85 27.02 11.90 6.82
CA ASP A 85 28.35 12.35 6.38
C ASP A 85 28.39 12.77 4.90
N ARG A 86 27.68 12.04 4.03
CA ARG A 86 27.55 12.37 2.59
C ARG A 86 26.69 13.61 2.34
N LEU A 87 25.68 13.85 3.17
CA LEU A 87 24.87 15.05 3.08
C LEU A 87 25.68 16.28 3.56
N ASP A 88 26.42 16.13 4.66
CA ASP A 88 27.26 17.19 5.24
C ASP A 88 28.47 17.53 4.36
N SER A 89 29.09 16.55 3.70
CA SER A 89 30.22 16.79 2.79
C SER A 89 29.83 17.64 1.58
N VAL A 90 28.57 17.52 1.14
CA VAL A 90 27.98 18.27 0.04
C VAL A 90 27.51 19.65 0.50
N ILE A 91 26.89 19.74 1.69
CA ILE A 91 26.48 21.03 2.28
C ILE A 91 27.68 21.91 2.60
N ASN A 92 28.79 21.33 3.07
CA ASN A 92 30.01 22.06 3.41
C ASN A 92 30.93 22.30 2.19
N GLY A 93 30.55 21.83 1.00
CA GLY A 93 31.28 22.07 -0.25
C GLY A 93 32.65 21.39 -0.35
N THR A 94 32.91 20.39 0.50
CA THR A 94 34.17 19.62 0.50
C THR A 94 34.23 18.57 -0.60
N ASP A 95 33.08 18.11 -1.10
CA ASP A 95 32.97 17.29 -2.31
C ASP A 95 32.57 18.18 -3.49
N THR A 96 33.56 18.73 -4.21
CA THR A 96 33.34 19.32 -5.52
C THR A 96 33.10 18.22 -6.57
N PRO A 97 32.18 18.42 -7.54
CA PRO A 97 31.77 17.41 -8.53
C PRO A 97 32.86 16.82 -9.44
N SER A 98 34.10 17.29 -9.34
CA SER A 98 35.20 16.92 -10.24
C SER A 98 36.13 15.83 -9.70
N ASP A 99 36.17 15.59 -8.38
CA ASP A 99 37.33 14.90 -7.78
C ASP A 99 37.01 13.55 -7.12
N ARG A 100 35.72 13.20 -6.98
CA ARG A 100 35.28 11.83 -6.65
C ARG A 100 33.98 11.50 -7.37
N ALA A 101 33.90 10.28 -7.88
CA ALA A 101 32.73 9.74 -8.56
C ALA A 101 31.47 9.82 -7.66
N GLY A 102 30.54 10.70 -8.01
CA GLY A 102 29.17 10.68 -7.48
C GLY A 102 28.62 12.08 -7.25
N GLU A 103 27.79 12.55 -8.18
CA GLU A 103 26.73 13.51 -7.87
C GLU A 103 25.98 13.02 -6.62
N TYR A 104 25.73 13.89 -5.64
CA TYR A 104 25.04 13.52 -4.41
C TYR A 104 23.70 12.85 -4.73
N ASP A 105 23.62 11.54 -4.46
CA ASP A 105 22.43 10.76 -4.71
C ASP A 105 21.61 10.64 -3.43
N ALA A 106 20.64 11.54 -3.30
CA ALA A 106 19.69 11.55 -2.19
C ALA A 106 18.89 10.23 -2.07
N THR A 107 18.82 9.40 -3.11
CA THR A 107 18.07 8.12 -3.08
C THR A 107 18.78 7.02 -2.29
N ASN A 108 20.09 7.17 -2.02
CA ASN A 108 20.87 6.24 -1.21
C ASN A 108 20.89 6.60 0.29
N ALA A 109 20.08 7.57 0.73
CA ALA A 109 19.95 7.92 2.14
C ALA A 109 19.07 6.92 2.90
N ILE A 110 17.90 6.60 2.35
CA ILE A 110 16.92 5.72 2.97
C ILE A 110 16.45 4.67 1.95
N THR A 111 16.40 3.41 2.35
CA THR A 111 15.67 2.37 1.61
C THR A 111 14.46 1.95 2.42
N TYR A 112 13.28 1.88 1.80
CA TYR A 112 12.13 1.23 2.43
C TYR A 112 11.76 -0.06 1.68
N VAL A 113 11.41 -1.07 2.45
CA VAL A 113 11.11 -2.43 2.00
C VAL A 113 9.70 -2.79 2.39
N TYR A 114 8.94 -3.35 1.46
CA TYR A 114 7.63 -3.93 1.76
C TYR A 114 7.30 -5.07 0.79
N ASN A 115 6.39 -5.96 1.19
CA ASN A 115 5.95 -7.07 0.35
C ASN A 115 4.63 -6.73 -0.35
N ALA A 116 4.70 -6.51 -1.66
CA ALA A 116 3.56 -6.06 -2.45
C ALA A 116 2.58 -7.17 -2.80
N VAL A 117 3.04 -8.43 -2.90
CA VAL A 117 2.17 -9.58 -3.26
C VAL A 117 1.38 -10.12 -2.08
N ARG A 118 1.96 -10.11 -0.87
CA ARG A 118 1.36 -10.82 0.27
C ARG A 118 0.03 -10.23 0.72
N TRP A 119 -0.07 -8.90 0.77
CA TRP A 119 -1.29 -8.17 1.12
C TRP A 119 -1.36 -6.85 0.33
N PRO A 120 -1.89 -6.86 -0.91
CA PRO A 120 -1.80 -5.71 -1.81
C PRO A 120 -2.46 -4.42 -1.29
N SER A 121 -3.58 -4.52 -0.58
CA SER A 121 -4.27 -3.36 0.02
C SER A 121 -3.43 -2.69 1.11
N ILE A 122 -2.88 -3.49 2.02
CA ILE A 122 -2.00 -3.01 3.10
C ILE A 122 -0.68 -2.50 2.53
N ALA A 123 -0.13 -3.16 1.50
CA ALA A 123 1.11 -2.73 0.85
C ALA A 123 0.99 -1.32 0.24
N SER A 124 -0.12 -1.01 -0.43
CA SER A 124 -0.36 0.35 -0.94
C SER A 124 -0.41 1.38 0.19
N LEU A 125 -1.01 1.03 1.32
CA LEU A 125 -1.14 1.91 2.47
C LEU A 125 0.22 2.18 3.14
N ILE A 126 1.02 1.13 3.35
CA ILE A 126 2.39 1.24 3.87
C ILE A 126 3.25 2.09 2.93
N SER A 127 3.17 1.88 1.61
CA SER A 127 3.96 2.66 0.65
C SER A 127 3.64 4.16 0.70
N ALA A 128 2.35 4.53 0.85
CA ALA A 128 1.93 5.91 0.98
C ALA A 128 2.41 6.55 2.30
N ASP A 129 2.35 5.79 3.40
CA ASP A 129 2.84 6.24 4.69
C ASP A 129 4.37 6.43 4.66
N MET A 130 5.13 5.48 4.08
CA MET A 130 6.58 5.61 3.93
C MET A 130 6.98 6.84 3.10
N GLN A 131 6.26 7.14 2.01
CA GLN A 131 6.51 8.36 1.24
C GLN A 131 6.25 9.62 2.07
N THR A 132 5.19 9.61 2.90
CA THR A 132 4.88 10.72 3.82
C THR A 132 5.96 10.90 4.87
N LEU A 133 6.52 9.80 5.41
CA LEU A 133 7.65 9.83 6.35
C LEU A 133 8.87 10.52 5.73
N VAL A 134 9.24 10.12 4.52
CA VAL A 134 10.41 10.63 3.79
C VAL A 134 10.23 12.11 3.47
N VAL A 135 9.03 12.54 3.09
CA VAL A 135 8.74 13.96 2.86
C VAL A 135 8.83 14.74 4.17
N ALA A 136 8.29 14.23 5.27
CA ALA A 136 8.35 14.88 6.57
C ALA A 136 9.77 14.97 7.14
N SER A 137 10.64 13.97 6.87
CA SER A 137 12.03 13.95 7.32
C SER A 137 12.93 14.95 6.60
N ARG A 138 12.52 15.51 5.46
CA ARG A 138 13.31 16.51 4.70
C ARG A 138 13.56 17.82 5.45
N ASN A 139 12.86 18.08 6.55
CA ASN A 139 13.07 19.27 7.39
C ASN A 139 14.31 19.13 8.30
N VAL A 140 15.48 18.86 7.69
CA VAL A 140 16.78 18.83 8.38
C VAL A 140 17.26 20.28 8.57
N ASN A 141 17.88 20.58 9.72
CA ASN A 141 18.16 21.95 10.18
C ASN A 141 19.11 22.69 9.21
N SER A 142 18.55 23.62 8.46
CA SER A 142 19.10 24.11 7.20
C SER A 142 19.92 25.40 7.39
N SER A 143 21.03 25.29 8.11
CA SER A 143 21.85 26.45 8.51
C SER A 143 22.80 26.94 7.41
N ASN A 144 22.95 26.23 6.28
CA ASN A 144 23.96 26.52 5.26
C ASN A 144 23.39 26.49 3.83
N SER A 145 23.63 27.57 3.07
CA SER A 145 23.00 27.86 1.75
C SER A 145 23.81 27.35 0.53
N ALA A 146 24.74 26.40 0.69
CA ALA A 146 25.77 26.17 -0.33
C ALA A 146 25.47 25.07 -1.38
N ALA A 147 24.45 24.22 -1.21
CA ALA A 147 24.12 23.16 -2.18
C ALA A 147 22.62 23.19 -2.54
N VAL A 148 22.23 24.02 -3.51
CA VAL A 148 20.81 24.23 -3.89
C VAL A 148 20.12 22.93 -4.30
N SER A 149 20.81 21.96 -4.93
CA SER A 149 20.23 20.65 -5.29
C SER A 149 20.01 19.73 -4.08
N ALA A 150 20.98 19.64 -3.16
CA ALA A 150 20.86 18.88 -1.92
C ALA A 150 19.89 19.54 -0.93
N TYR A 151 19.71 20.86 -0.99
CA TYR A 151 18.74 21.58 -0.15
C TYR A 151 17.30 21.37 -0.62
N VAL A 152 17.07 21.24 -1.93
CA VAL A 152 15.74 21.02 -2.50
C VAL A 152 15.23 19.60 -2.23
N ASN A 153 16.12 18.60 -2.15
CA ASN A 153 15.80 17.24 -1.74
C ASN A 153 16.94 16.61 -0.89
N PRO A 154 17.04 16.94 0.41
CA PRO A 154 18.13 16.46 1.27
C PRO A 154 18.00 14.99 1.63
N ILE A 155 16.78 14.45 1.53
CA ILE A 155 16.49 13.05 1.80
C ILE A 155 15.52 12.57 0.73
N SER A 156 15.94 11.53 0.00
CA SER A 156 15.07 10.73 -0.84
C SER A 156 15.15 9.27 -0.39
N ALA A 157 14.19 8.46 -0.84
CA ALA A 157 14.17 7.07 -0.48
C ALA A 157 14.01 6.16 -1.69
N THR A 158 14.73 5.05 -1.67
CA THR A 158 14.63 3.97 -2.65
C THR A 158 13.65 2.91 -2.15
N ALA A 159 12.78 2.43 -3.04
CA ALA A 159 11.86 1.36 -2.73
C ALA A 159 12.48 0.00 -3.11
N ASP A 160 12.73 -0.89 -2.14
CA ASP A 160 13.00 -2.30 -2.42
C ASP A 160 11.70 -3.10 -2.26
N ILE A 161 11.01 -3.31 -3.38
CA ILE A 161 9.70 -3.95 -3.39
C ILE A 161 9.89 -5.46 -3.54
N ILE A 162 9.51 -6.21 -2.49
CA ILE A 162 9.48 -7.67 -2.57
C ILE A 162 8.27 -8.07 -3.43
N GLN A 163 8.56 -8.70 -4.58
CA GLN A 163 7.58 -9.15 -5.56
C GLN A 163 6.64 -8.01 -6.00
N PRO A 164 7.08 -7.11 -6.91
CA PRO A 164 6.25 -6.00 -7.35
C PRO A 164 4.95 -6.50 -8.00
N THR A 165 3.82 -5.96 -7.56
CA THR A 165 2.50 -6.21 -8.18
C THR A 165 1.91 -4.89 -8.66
N ASN A 166 1.24 -4.94 -9.82
CA ASN A 166 0.49 -3.80 -10.36
C ASN A 166 -0.97 -3.79 -9.88
N GLN A 167 -1.38 -4.76 -9.05
CA GLN A 167 -2.73 -4.86 -8.52
C GLN A 167 -2.83 -4.10 -7.20
N GLY A 168 -3.17 -2.80 -7.27
CA GLY A 168 -3.49 -2.02 -6.07
C GLY A 168 -4.80 -2.47 -5.41
N SER A 169 -5.16 -1.85 -4.28
CA SER A 169 -6.45 -2.02 -3.59
C SER A 169 -7.67 -1.87 -4.52
N ASP A 170 -7.54 -1.02 -5.55
CA ASP A 170 -8.59 -0.76 -6.54
C ASP A 170 -9.00 -2.01 -7.31
N GLY A 171 -8.06 -2.92 -7.56
CA GLY A 171 -8.33 -4.19 -8.22
C GLY A 171 -9.25 -5.09 -7.38
N PHE A 172 -9.07 -5.08 -6.06
CA PHE A 172 -9.90 -5.84 -5.13
C PHE A 172 -11.32 -5.29 -5.08
N TYR A 173 -11.48 -3.98 -4.86
CA TYR A 173 -12.82 -3.37 -4.78
C TYR A 173 -13.57 -3.42 -6.11
N THR A 174 -12.89 -3.20 -7.23
CA THR A 174 -13.51 -3.29 -8.56
C THR A 174 -13.91 -4.72 -8.87
N THR A 175 -13.05 -5.70 -8.62
CA THR A 175 -13.37 -7.12 -8.86
C THR A 175 -14.50 -7.60 -7.96
N VAL A 176 -14.45 -7.26 -6.69
CA VAL A 176 -15.44 -7.72 -5.72
C VAL A 176 -16.80 -7.08 -6.00
N ASN A 177 -16.87 -5.77 -6.24
CA ASN A 177 -18.13 -5.06 -6.47
C ASN A 177 -18.67 -5.19 -7.90
N MET A 178 -17.83 -5.45 -8.91
CA MET A 178 -18.23 -5.49 -10.33
C MET A 178 -18.08 -6.87 -11.00
N LEU A 179 -17.39 -7.85 -10.43
CA LEU A 179 -17.32 -9.19 -11.06
C LEU A 179 -18.16 -10.22 -10.32
N ILE A 180 -18.21 -10.18 -8.99
CA ILE A 180 -18.98 -11.15 -8.20
C ILE A 180 -20.48 -11.09 -8.51
N PRO A 181 -21.16 -9.92 -8.58
CA PRO A 181 -22.58 -9.89 -8.91
C PRO A 181 -22.88 -10.44 -10.32
N GLN A 182 -22.02 -10.14 -11.29
CA GLN A 182 -22.14 -10.58 -12.67
C GLN A 182 -21.99 -12.10 -12.76
N LEU A 183 -21.06 -12.67 -12.00
CA LEU A 183 -20.86 -14.11 -11.89
C LEU A 183 -22.08 -14.81 -11.25
N VAL A 184 -22.67 -14.23 -10.21
CA VAL A 184 -23.91 -14.74 -9.61
C VAL A 184 -25.09 -14.68 -10.59
N ALA A 185 -25.17 -13.65 -11.44
CA ALA A 185 -26.19 -13.59 -12.49
C ALA A 185 -26.12 -14.77 -13.47
N VAL A 186 -24.90 -15.22 -13.80
CA VAL A 186 -24.70 -16.41 -14.65
C VAL A 186 -25.22 -17.67 -13.95
N PHE A 187 -24.91 -17.85 -12.66
CA PHE A 187 -25.41 -19.00 -11.89
C PHE A 187 -26.93 -19.03 -11.77
N ILE A 188 -27.58 -17.89 -11.57
CA ILE A 188 -29.04 -17.80 -11.57
C ILE A 188 -29.60 -18.31 -12.90
N ASN A 189 -29.02 -17.92 -14.03
CA ASN A 189 -29.45 -18.39 -15.35
C ASN A 189 -29.23 -19.90 -15.54
N ILE A 190 -28.13 -20.47 -15.03
CA ILE A 190 -27.88 -21.91 -15.09
C ILE A 190 -28.91 -22.68 -14.26
N ILE A 191 -29.20 -22.23 -13.04
CA ILE A 191 -30.19 -22.86 -12.15
C ILE A 191 -31.59 -22.79 -12.76
N LEU A 192 -31.97 -21.63 -13.31
CA LEU A 192 -33.26 -21.46 -13.99
C LEU A 192 -33.41 -22.42 -15.18
N ASN A 193 -32.33 -22.60 -15.95
CA ASN A 193 -32.32 -23.57 -17.05
C ASN A 193 -32.47 -25.00 -16.55
N MET A 194 -31.77 -25.36 -15.48
CA MET A 194 -31.86 -26.70 -14.90
C MET A 194 -33.29 -27.00 -14.41
N ALA A 195 -33.91 -26.07 -13.68
CA ALA A 195 -35.27 -26.22 -13.17
C ALA A 195 -36.34 -26.32 -14.28
N MET A 196 -36.18 -25.54 -15.35
CA MET A 196 -37.11 -25.61 -16.49
C MET A 196 -36.93 -26.88 -17.33
N MET A 197 -35.73 -27.48 -17.35
CA MET A 197 -35.50 -28.77 -17.99
C MET A 197 -36.09 -29.94 -17.18
N THR A 198 -36.00 -29.92 -15.85
CA THR A 198 -36.57 -30.99 -15.01
C THR A 198 -38.10 -31.07 -15.11
N GLU A 199 -38.74 -29.92 -15.27
CA GLU A 199 -40.21 -29.80 -15.37
C GLU A 199 -40.73 -29.88 -16.82
N ASN A 200 -39.86 -30.16 -17.81
CA ASN A 200 -40.19 -30.18 -19.25
C ASN A 200 -40.89 -28.91 -19.80
N ILE A 201 -40.86 -27.79 -19.09
CA ILE A 201 -41.60 -26.56 -19.42
C ILE A 201 -41.10 -25.98 -20.76
N PHE A 202 -39.84 -26.21 -21.12
CA PHE A 202 -39.27 -25.81 -22.41
C PHE A 202 -39.92 -26.49 -23.62
N ARG A 203 -40.63 -27.60 -23.44
CA ARG A 203 -41.28 -28.33 -24.53
C ARG A 203 -42.50 -27.58 -25.08
N ASP A 204 -43.20 -26.86 -24.20
CA ASP A 204 -44.47 -26.20 -24.52
C ASP A 204 -44.35 -24.66 -24.60
N MET A 205 -43.24 -24.09 -24.13
CA MET A 205 -42.98 -22.64 -24.19
C MET A 205 -42.44 -22.19 -25.54
N ARG A 206 -42.92 -21.04 -26.02
CA ARG A 206 -42.36 -20.37 -27.19
C ARG A 206 -41.02 -19.73 -26.83
N ILE A 207 -40.10 -19.66 -27.81
CA ILE A 207 -38.78 -19.04 -27.65
C ILE A 207 -38.87 -17.59 -27.12
N ARG A 208 -39.91 -16.85 -27.52
CA ARG A 208 -40.15 -15.47 -27.05
C ARG A 208 -40.40 -15.40 -25.54
N ASP A 209 -41.13 -16.37 -24.99
CA ASP A 209 -41.51 -16.39 -23.57
C ASP A 209 -40.31 -16.76 -22.72
N VAL A 210 -39.49 -17.72 -23.18
CA VAL A 210 -38.20 -18.05 -22.56
C VAL A 210 -37.27 -16.85 -22.53
N TRP A 211 -37.17 -16.11 -23.63
CA TRP A 211 -36.36 -14.89 -23.70
C TRP A 211 -36.88 -13.82 -22.75
N ALA A 212 -38.20 -13.60 -22.70
CA ALA A 212 -38.82 -12.64 -21.80
C ALA A 212 -38.57 -12.97 -20.32
N ILE A 213 -38.75 -14.23 -19.91
CA ILE A 213 -38.51 -14.67 -18.51
C ILE A 213 -37.04 -14.44 -18.13
N ARG A 214 -36.09 -14.82 -18.99
CA ARG A 214 -34.66 -14.60 -18.73
C ARG A 214 -34.31 -13.12 -18.65
N PHE A 215 -34.84 -12.30 -19.56
CA PHE A 215 -34.58 -10.86 -19.58
C PHE A 215 -35.13 -10.16 -18.33
N VAL A 216 -36.38 -10.47 -17.95
CA VAL A 216 -37.03 -9.92 -16.75
C VAL A 216 -36.29 -10.34 -15.49
N THR A 217 -35.97 -11.63 -15.35
CA THR A 217 -35.22 -12.13 -14.18
C THR A 217 -33.85 -11.47 -14.07
N GLY A 218 -33.14 -11.33 -15.19
CA GLY A 218 -31.83 -10.65 -15.22
C GLY A 218 -31.93 -9.17 -14.84
N LYS A 219 -32.98 -8.46 -15.27
CA LYS A 219 -33.20 -7.05 -14.91
C LYS A 219 -33.55 -6.87 -13.44
N ILE A 220 -34.45 -7.71 -12.91
CA ILE A 220 -34.81 -7.70 -11.49
C ILE A 220 -33.56 -7.95 -10.64
N TYR A 221 -32.77 -8.98 -10.98
CA TYR A 221 -31.52 -9.26 -10.30
C TYR A 221 -30.55 -8.07 -10.37
N ALA A 222 -30.36 -7.46 -11.55
CA ALA A 222 -29.46 -6.31 -11.70
C ALA A 222 -29.87 -5.12 -10.83
N ILE A 223 -31.18 -4.85 -10.69
CA ILE A 223 -31.69 -3.78 -9.82
C ILE A 223 -31.36 -4.08 -8.35
N PHE A 224 -31.64 -5.30 -7.87
CA PHE A 224 -31.34 -5.67 -6.49
C PHE A 224 -29.84 -5.73 -6.20
N ALA A 225 -29.04 -6.25 -7.13
CA ALA A 225 -27.59 -6.28 -7.00
C ALA A 225 -27.01 -4.85 -6.99
N GLY A 226 -27.50 -3.96 -7.86
CA GLY A 226 -27.11 -2.56 -7.86
C GLY A 226 -27.48 -1.84 -6.56
N LEU A 227 -28.69 -2.06 -6.05
CA LEU A 227 -29.12 -1.54 -4.74
C LEU A 227 -28.24 -2.06 -3.60
N ALA A 228 -27.94 -3.36 -3.58
CA ALA A 228 -27.07 -3.93 -2.56
C ALA A 228 -25.66 -3.35 -2.61
N VAL A 229 -25.06 -3.19 -3.79
CA VAL A 229 -23.74 -2.56 -3.94
C VAL A 229 -23.79 -1.09 -3.51
N ALA A 230 -24.83 -0.34 -3.89
CA ALA A 230 -25.02 1.04 -3.45
C ALA A 230 -25.17 1.15 -1.93
N GLU A 231 -25.92 0.25 -1.30
CA GLU A 231 -26.07 0.16 0.15
C GLU A 231 -24.73 -0.14 0.83
N TYR A 232 -23.93 -1.08 0.30
CA TYR A 232 -22.59 -1.36 0.84
C TYR A 232 -21.66 -0.16 0.73
N ILE A 233 -21.63 0.53 -0.41
CA ILE A 233 -20.80 1.72 -0.61
C ILE A 233 -21.23 2.83 0.37
N TRP A 234 -22.55 3.01 0.55
CA TRP A 234 -23.07 4.01 1.47
C TRP A 234 -22.79 3.67 2.95
N ALA A 235 -23.01 2.43 3.34
CA ALA A 235 -22.83 1.95 4.72
C ALA A 235 -21.36 1.93 5.16
N PHE A 236 -20.44 1.67 4.23
CA PHE A 236 -19.00 1.61 4.49
C PHE A 236 -18.23 2.80 3.93
N ARG A 237 -18.91 3.92 3.64
CA ARG A 237 -18.20 5.15 3.27
C ARG A 237 -17.41 5.65 4.48
N GLU A 238 -16.21 6.12 4.23
CA GLU A 238 -15.39 6.84 5.21
C GLU A 238 -15.53 8.34 4.87
N ASP A 239 -15.74 9.18 5.89
CA ASP A 239 -15.92 10.64 5.72
C ASP A 239 -14.59 11.37 5.43
#